data_AF-A0A7T7XQR3-F1
#
_entry.id   AF-A0A7T7XQR3-F1
#
_cell.length_a   1.000
_cell.length_b   1.000
_cell.length_c   1.000
_cell.angle_alpha   90.00
_cell.angle_beta   90.00
_cell.angle_gamma   90.00
#
_symmetry.space_group_name_H-M   'P 1'
#
loop_
_entity.id
_entity.type
_entity.pdbx_description
1 polymer ?
#
loop_
_entity_poly.entity_id
_entity_poly.type
_entity_poly.pdbx_seq_one_letter_code
_entity_poly.pdbx_strand_id
1 'polypeptide(L)'
;MKIQEFLKTLKFSDKLIKLGGFEYLLEKWEDIVLHIPYSKKYQYDDYLHDISIRETILQFQENCEIDQIVLDRIYKADSIFKSKTIEVNYLWSKGLEKSNKEKEWFCYRVPPERICDWYSIKSEEMKIYFEWVKNQSEVSRK
;
A
#
# COMPACT_ATOMS: atom_id res chain seq x y z
N MET A 1 7.49 14.67 17.96
CA MET A 1 6.10 14.77 18.48
C MET A 1 5.62 13.36 18.81
N LYS A 2 4.83 13.20 19.87
CA LYS A 2 4.32 11.88 20.23
C LYS A 2 3.13 11.49 19.35
N ILE A 3 2.97 10.19 19.09
CA ILE A 3 1.84 9.64 18.31
C ILE A 3 0.48 10.15 18.82
N GLN A 4 0.30 10.22 20.15
CA GLN A 4 -0.95 10.68 20.77
C GLN A 4 -1.23 12.18 20.55
N GLU A 5 -0.20 12.99 20.37
CA GLU A 5 -0.32 14.41 20.08
C GLU A 5 -0.69 14.61 18.60
N PHE A 6 -0.01 13.88 17.71
CA PHE A 6 -0.30 13.92 16.29
C PHE A 6 -1.70 13.38 15.95
N LEU A 7 -2.15 12.32 16.64
CA LEU A 7 -3.50 11.78 16.46
C LEU A 7 -4.58 12.85 16.58
N LYS A 8 -4.40 13.83 17.46
CA LYS A 8 -5.38 14.91 17.69
C LYS A 8 -5.42 15.96 16.57
N THR A 9 -4.38 16.05 15.74
CA THR A 9 -4.33 17.01 14.63
C THR A 9 -5.02 16.48 13.36
N LEU A 10 -5.26 15.17 13.28
CA LEU A 10 -5.93 14.54 12.15
C LEU A 10 -7.42 14.83 12.13
N LYS A 11 -7.98 15.08 10.94
CA LYS A 11 -9.40 15.40 10.72
C LYS A 11 -10.38 14.33 11.23
N PHE A 12 -9.93 13.08 11.39
CA PHE A 12 -10.73 11.93 11.83
C PHE A 12 -10.34 11.39 13.22
N SER A 13 -9.65 12.22 14.02
CA SER A 13 -9.01 11.83 15.29
C SER A 13 -9.94 11.09 16.26
N ASP A 14 -11.15 11.57 16.53
CA ASP A 14 -12.06 10.96 17.51
C ASP A 14 -12.49 9.53 17.15
N LYS A 15 -12.78 9.27 15.87
CA LYS A 15 -13.17 7.94 15.41
C LYS A 15 -11.98 6.99 15.45
N LEU A 16 -10.82 7.47 14.99
CA LEU A 16 -9.61 6.67 14.96
C LEU A 16 -9.12 6.32 16.38
N ILE A 17 -9.14 7.28 17.30
CA ILE A 17 -8.80 7.06 18.71
C ILE A 17 -9.71 5.98 19.33
N LYS A 18 -11.02 6.04 19.08
CA LYS A 18 -11.97 5.01 19.55
C LYS A 18 -11.69 3.61 19.01
N LEU A 19 -11.08 3.50 17.84
CA LEU A 19 -10.73 2.22 17.22
C LEU A 19 -9.38 1.65 17.71
N GLY A 20 -8.60 2.42 18.48
CA GLY A 20 -7.26 2.02 18.94
C GLY A 20 -6.12 2.90 18.42
N GLY A 21 -6.44 3.97 17.69
CA GLY A 21 -5.45 4.96 17.25
C GLY A 21 -4.50 4.43 16.20
N PHE A 22 -3.21 4.74 16.35
CA PHE A 22 -2.16 4.30 15.44
C PHE A 22 -1.99 2.78 15.42
N GLU A 23 -2.13 2.11 16.57
CA GLU A 23 -1.99 0.66 16.66
C GLU A 23 -3.02 -0.06 15.79
N TYR A 24 -4.27 0.42 15.81
CA TYR A 24 -5.32 -0.09 14.93
C TYR A 24 -4.97 0.03 13.44
N LEU A 25 -4.35 1.13 13.02
CA LEU A 25 -3.91 1.29 11.63
C LEU A 25 -2.83 0.26 11.27
N LEU A 26 -1.88 0.05 12.17
CA LEU A 26 -0.80 -0.91 11.97
C LEU A 26 -1.33 -2.34 11.89
N GLU A 27 -2.18 -2.75 12.84
CA GLU A 27 -2.83 -4.07 12.82
C GLU A 27 -3.66 -4.27 11.55
N LYS A 28 -4.38 -3.23 11.10
CA LYS A 28 -5.13 -3.28 9.85
C LYS A 28 -4.23 -3.41 8.64
N TRP A 29 -3.13 -2.67 8.58
CA TRP A 29 -2.16 -2.82 7.50
C TRP A 29 -1.55 -4.22 7.48
N GLU A 30 -1.13 -4.74 8.63
CA GLU A 30 -0.62 -6.11 8.77
C GLU A 30 -1.63 -7.15 8.28
N ASP A 31 -2.91 -6.99 8.64
CA ASP A 31 -3.99 -7.87 8.18
C ASP A 31 -4.20 -7.78 6.65
N ILE A 32 -4.25 -6.57 6.10
CA ILE A 32 -4.40 -6.32 4.66
C ILE A 32 -3.27 -7.01 3.87
N VAL A 33 -2.01 -6.80 4.26
CA VAL A 33 -0.88 -7.36 3.48
C VAL A 33 -0.79 -8.87 3.59
N LEU A 34 -1.29 -9.46 4.68
CA LEU A 34 -1.39 -10.91 4.83
C LEU A 34 -2.53 -11.49 3.99
N HIS A 35 -3.66 -10.79 3.89
CA HIS A 35 -4.90 -11.29 3.32
C HIS A 35 -5.37 -10.57 2.06
N ILE A 36 -4.49 -9.86 1.34
CA ILE A 36 -4.82 -9.11 0.11
C ILE A 36 -5.81 -9.93 -0.73
N PRO A 37 -7.08 -9.50 -0.84
CA PRO A 37 -8.10 -10.35 -1.41
C PRO A 37 -7.94 -10.35 -2.93
N TYR A 38 -7.26 -11.37 -3.43
CA TYR A 38 -7.12 -11.68 -4.86
C TYR A 38 -8.44 -12.10 -5.53
N SER A 39 -9.59 -11.68 -4.99
CA SER A 39 -10.92 -11.98 -5.52
C SER A 39 -11.44 -10.83 -6.37
N LYS A 40 -12.18 -11.14 -7.44
CA LYS A 40 -12.82 -10.12 -8.30
C LYS A 40 -13.78 -9.18 -7.57
N LYS A 41 -14.21 -9.53 -6.35
CA LYS A 41 -15.07 -8.67 -5.51
C LYS A 41 -14.34 -7.47 -4.94
N TYR A 42 -13.02 -7.52 -4.86
CA TYR A 42 -12.22 -6.45 -4.29
C TYR A 42 -12.07 -5.34 -5.34
N GLN A 43 -12.83 -4.27 -5.25
CA GLN A 43 -12.85 -3.30 -6.33
C GLN A 43 -11.60 -2.41 -6.29
N TYR A 44 -11.36 -1.68 -7.38
CA TYR A 44 -10.26 -0.72 -7.44
C TYR A 44 -10.34 0.30 -6.28
N ASP A 45 -11.53 0.79 -5.97
CA ASP A 45 -11.75 1.74 -4.86
C ASP A 45 -11.51 1.11 -3.48
N ASP A 46 -11.88 -0.16 -3.28
CA ASP A 46 -11.59 -0.89 -2.04
C ASP A 46 -10.07 -1.00 -1.84
N TYR A 47 -9.34 -1.30 -2.92
CA TYR A 47 -7.88 -1.33 -2.88
C TYR A 47 -7.29 0.04 -2.55
N LEU A 48 -7.78 1.11 -3.17
CA LEU A 48 -7.32 2.47 -2.83
C LEU A 48 -7.58 2.83 -1.37
N HIS A 49 -8.70 2.37 -0.80
CA HIS A 49 -8.99 2.56 0.61
C HIS A 49 -7.95 1.87 1.50
N ASP A 50 -7.58 0.63 1.18
CA ASP A 50 -6.55 -0.10 1.93
C ASP A 50 -5.17 0.58 1.80
N ILE A 51 -4.83 1.11 0.62
CA ILE A 51 -3.61 1.89 0.42
C ILE A 51 -3.60 3.19 1.24
N SER A 52 -4.76 3.83 1.45
CA SER A 52 -4.86 5.04 2.27
C SER A 52 -4.52 4.81 3.75
N ILE A 53 -4.64 3.57 4.24
CA ILE A 53 -4.19 3.19 5.58
C ILE A 53 -2.66 3.31 5.65
N ARG A 54 -1.95 2.80 4.64
CA ARG A 54 -0.48 2.91 4.59
C ARG A 54 0.00 4.34 4.41
N GLU A 55 -0.72 5.15 3.64
CA GLU A 55 -0.47 6.59 3.54
C GLU A 55 -0.62 7.27 4.91
N THR A 56 -1.67 6.94 5.66
CA THR A 56 -1.85 7.48 7.01
C THR A 56 -0.69 7.06 7.92
N ILE A 57 -0.26 5.79 7.88
CA ILE A 57 0.93 5.33 8.61
C ILE A 57 2.19 6.11 8.21
N LEU A 58 2.38 6.44 6.93
CA LEU A 58 3.50 7.26 6.46
C LEU A 58 3.48 8.64 7.12
N GLN A 59 2.31 9.29 7.23
CA GLN A 59 2.17 10.57 7.91
C GLN A 59 2.63 10.49 9.38
N PHE A 60 2.34 9.38 10.08
CA PHE A 60 2.88 9.16 11.42
C PHE A 60 4.40 9.02 11.41
N GLN A 61 4.97 8.24 10.47
CA GLN A 61 6.44 8.08 10.35
C GLN A 61 7.16 9.41 10.11
N GLU A 62 6.55 10.33 9.37
CA GLU A 62 7.16 11.62 9.05
C GLU A 62 7.04 12.66 10.18
N ASN A 63 6.00 12.54 11.02
CA ASN A 63 5.66 13.59 11.99
C ASN A 63 5.85 13.16 13.45
N CYS A 64 6.03 11.86 13.72
CA CYS A 64 6.12 11.32 15.07
C CYS A 64 7.48 10.66 15.36
N GLU A 65 7.84 10.68 16.64
CA GLU A 65 8.84 9.74 17.16
C GLU A 65 8.17 8.36 17.24
N ILE A 66 8.74 7.39 16.51
CA ILE A 66 8.26 6.01 16.45
C ILE A 66 9.37 5.09 16.93
N ASP A 67 9.04 4.22 17.88
CA ASP A 67 9.97 3.23 18.41
C ASP A 67 10.40 2.22 17.35
N GLN A 68 11.63 1.73 17.47
CA GLN A 68 12.20 0.79 16.49
C GLN A 68 11.36 -0.48 16.31
N ILE A 69 10.77 -1.01 17.39
CA ILE A 69 9.90 -2.20 17.34
C ILE A 69 8.69 -1.96 16.42
N VAL A 70 8.13 -0.75 16.44
CA VAL A 70 7.00 -0.37 15.59
C VAL A 70 7.46 -0.17 14.14
N LEU A 71 8.62 0.44 13.92
CA LEU A 71 9.22 0.55 12.59
C LEU A 71 9.47 -0.82 11.96
N ASP A 72 9.98 -1.78 12.74
CA ASP A 72 10.24 -3.14 12.27
C ASP A 72 8.95 -3.84 11.82
N ARG A 73 7.83 -3.62 12.52
CA ARG A 73 6.51 -4.11 12.10
C ARG A 73 6.06 -3.51 10.77
N ILE A 74 6.19 -2.20 10.62
CA ILE A 74 5.86 -1.51 9.36
C ILE A 74 6.71 -2.08 8.22
N TYR A 75 8.03 -2.20 8.41
CA TYR A 75 8.93 -2.72 7.38
C TYR A 75 8.65 -4.19 7.03
N LYS A 76 8.27 -5.01 8.01
CA LYS A 76 7.85 -6.39 7.77
C LYS A 76 6.57 -6.44 6.91
N ALA A 77 5.55 -5.66 7.26
CA ALA A 77 4.32 -5.59 6.49
C ALA A 77 4.57 -5.06 5.06
N ASP A 78 5.38 -4.01 4.94
CA ASP A 78 5.79 -3.42 3.66
C ASP A 78 6.54 -4.44 2.79
N SER A 79 7.42 -5.26 3.37
CA SER A 79 8.13 -6.32 2.66
C SER A 79 7.19 -7.39 2.10
N ILE A 80 6.19 -7.82 2.89
CA ILE A 80 5.17 -8.77 2.46
C ILE A 80 4.34 -8.19 1.32
N PHE A 81 3.89 -6.95 1.47
CA PHE A 81 3.15 -6.27 0.41
C PHE A 81 3.97 -6.14 -0.87
N LYS A 82 5.27 -5.82 -0.74
CA LYS A 82 6.17 -5.70 -1.88
C LYS A 82 6.40 -7.01 -2.63
N SER A 83 6.39 -8.15 -1.94
CA SER A 83 6.55 -9.46 -2.60
C SER A 83 5.28 -9.93 -3.30
N LYS A 84 4.11 -9.44 -2.86
CA LYS A 84 2.78 -9.78 -3.39
C LYS A 84 2.25 -8.84 -4.47
N THR A 85 3.00 -7.80 -4.81
CA THR A 85 2.58 -6.75 -5.75
C THR A 85 3.64 -6.45 -6.78
N ILE A 86 3.21 -5.92 -7.92
CA ILE A 86 4.09 -5.45 -8.98
C ILE A 86 4.10 -3.94 -9.01
N GLU A 87 5.26 -3.38 -9.33
CA GLU A 87 5.41 -1.93 -9.46
C GLU A 87 4.88 -1.46 -10.82
N VAL A 88 4.10 -0.39 -10.82
CA VAL A 88 3.48 0.25 -11.99
C VAL A 88 3.78 1.75 -11.99
N ASN A 89 3.34 2.47 -13.03
CA ASN A 89 3.68 3.88 -13.19
C ASN A 89 2.91 4.82 -12.24
N TYR A 90 1.69 4.47 -11.82
CA TYR A 90 0.96 5.06 -10.68
C TYR A 90 -0.42 4.39 -10.55
N LEU A 91 -0.93 4.23 -9.34
CA LEU A 91 -2.30 3.76 -9.12
C LEU A 91 -3.30 4.90 -9.33
N TRP A 92 -3.23 5.98 -8.54
CA TRP A 92 -4.30 6.97 -8.49
C TRP A 92 -4.45 7.72 -9.82
N SER A 93 -5.61 8.34 -10.06
CA SER A 93 -5.88 9.03 -11.33
C SER A 93 -4.76 10.00 -11.69
N LYS A 94 -4.25 9.89 -12.93
CA LYS A 94 -3.21 10.73 -13.55
C LYS A 94 -3.39 12.19 -13.13
N GLY A 95 -2.42 12.73 -12.39
CA GLY A 95 -2.47 14.10 -11.87
C GLY A 95 -1.50 14.39 -10.73
N LEU A 96 -0.95 13.36 -10.10
CA LEU A 96 0.08 13.47 -9.05
C LEU A 96 1.38 12.84 -9.53
N GLU A 97 1.95 13.34 -10.63
CA GLU A 97 3.36 13.06 -11.02
C GLU A 97 4.39 13.69 -10.04
N LYS A 98 3.97 14.08 -8.83
CA LYS A 98 4.77 14.81 -7.84
C LYS A 98 4.94 14.08 -6.51
N SER A 99 4.53 12.81 -6.41
CA SER A 99 4.81 12.00 -5.24
C SER A 99 6.28 11.55 -5.23
N ASN A 100 6.90 11.55 -4.05
CA ASN A 100 8.25 11.02 -3.89
C ASN A 100 8.14 9.50 -3.91
N LYS A 101 8.42 8.89 -5.07
CA LYS A 101 8.30 7.44 -5.28
C LYS A 101 9.09 6.60 -4.27
N GLU A 102 10.17 7.12 -3.68
CA GLU A 102 10.91 6.41 -2.62
C GLU A 102 10.09 6.33 -1.33
N LYS A 103 9.35 7.39 -1.00
CA LYS A 103 8.52 7.47 0.20
C LYS A 103 7.14 6.84 0.02
N GLU A 104 6.50 7.13 -1.11
CA GLU A 104 5.12 6.75 -1.43
C GLU A 104 5.08 5.54 -2.38
N TRP A 105 6.10 4.68 -2.31
CA TRP A 105 6.27 3.50 -3.17
C TRP A 105 5.02 2.60 -3.23
N PHE A 106 4.18 2.61 -2.18
CA PHE A 106 2.93 1.85 -2.11
C PHE A 106 1.88 2.34 -3.12
N CYS A 107 1.90 3.62 -3.51
CA CYS A 107 1.02 4.21 -4.53
C CYS A 107 1.33 3.72 -5.96
N TYR A 108 2.40 2.94 -6.11
CA TYR A 108 2.87 2.43 -7.39
C TYR A 108 2.75 0.91 -7.47
N ARG A 109 1.94 0.27 -6.63
CA ARG A 109 1.93 -1.19 -6.55
C ARG A 109 0.55 -1.80 -6.74
N VAL A 110 0.45 -2.80 -7.60
CA VAL A 110 -0.81 -3.46 -7.95
C VAL A 110 -0.69 -4.96 -7.66
N PRO A 111 -1.73 -5.63 -7.11
CA PRO A 111 -1.78 -7.08 -7.08
C PRO A 111 -1.85 -7.62 -8.53
N PRO A 112 -0.92 -8.48 -8.96
CA PRO A 112 -0.83 -8.93 -10.35
C PRO A 112 -2.12 -9.61 -10.85
N GLU A 113 -2.90 -10.20 -9.96
CA GLU A 113 -4.19 -10.85 -10.26
C GLU A 113 -5.27 -9.86 -10.69
N ARG A 114 -5.10 -8.57 -10.36
CA ARG A 114 -6.13 -7.53 -10.54
C ARG A 114 -5.78 -6.52 -11.61
N ILE A 115 -4.54 -6.49 -12.08
CA ILE A 115 -4.09 -5.51 -13.08
C ILE A 115 -4.90 -5.60 -14.38
N CYS A 116 -5.27 -6.81 -14.81
CA CYS A 116 -6.11 -7.05 -15.98
C CYS A 116 -7.56 -6.55 -15.81
N ASP A 117 -8.05 -6.44 -14.57
CA ASP A 117 -9.38 -5.90 -14.28
C ASP A 117 -9.38 -4.37 -14.25
N TRP A 118 -8.24 -3.76 -13.90
CA TRP A 118 -8.15 -2.32 -13.61
C TRP A 118 -7.59 -1.50 -14.79
N TYR A 119 -6.80 -2.13 -15.67
CA TYR A 119 -6.13 -1.43 -16.76
C TYR A 119 -6.49 -2.00 -18.12
N SER A 120 -6.59 -1.13 -19.13
CA SER A 120 -6.80 -1.56 -20.51
C SER A 120 -5.58 -2.31 -21.04
N ILE A 121 -5.77 -3.29 -21.92
CA ILE A 121 -4.67 -4.10 -22.49
C ILE A 121 -3.57 -3.30 -23.21
N LYS A 122 -3.88 -2.07 -23.66
CA LYS A 122 -2.94 -1.17 -24.34
C LYS A 122 -2.23 -0.21 -23.38
N SER A 123 -2.51 -0.27 -22.08
CA SER A 123 -1.90 0.63 -21.09
C SER A 123 -0.46 0.25 -20.81
N GLU A 124 0.29 1.20 -20.23
CA GLU A 124 1.69 0.97 -19.86
C GLU A 124 1.81 -0.04 -18.72
N GLU A 125 0.87 0.00 -17.78
CA GLU A 125 0.80 -0.92 -16.64
C GLU A 125 0.60 -2.38 -17.10
N MET A 126 -0.19 -2.60 -18.15
CA MET A 126 -0.34 -3.92 -18.75
C MET A 126 0.94 -4.41 -19.46
N LYS A 127 1.76 -3.51 -20.03
CA LYS A 127 3.07 -3.90 -20.58
C LYS A 127 4.02 -4.35 -19.47
N ILE A 128 4.07 -3.60 -18.36
CA ILE A 128 4.87 -3.94 -17.18
C ILE A 128 4.44 -5.31 -16.62
N TYR A 129 3.13 -5.57 -16.56
CA TYR A 129 2.61 -6.88 -16.17
C TYR A 129 3.10 -8.01 -17.05
N PHE A 130 3.01 -7.87 -18.38
CA PHE A 130 3.44 -8.93 -19.30
C PHE A 130 4.94 -9.22 -19.19
N GLU A 131 5.77 -8.19 -18.99
CA GLU A 131 7.20 -8.37 -18.72
C GLU A 131 7.43 -9.11 -17.39
N TRP A 132 6.69 -8.74 -16.34
CA TRP A 132 6.76 -9.44 -15.06
C TRP A 132 6.38 -10.91 -15.19
N VAL A 133 5.27 -11.24 -15.86
CA VAL A 133 4.83 -12.63 -16.10
C VAL A 133 5.90 -13.42 -16.86
N LYS A 134 6.48 -12.82 -17.90
CA LYS A 134 7.57 -13.45 -18.67
C LYS A 134 8.75 -13.81 -17.76
N ASN A 135 9.19 -12.87 -16.92
CA ASN A 135 10.31 -13.08 -16.01
C ASN A 135 10.02 -14.19 -14.97
N GLN A 136 8.80 -14.29 -14.43
CA GLN A 136 8.43 -15.36 -13.50
C GLN A 136 8.46 -16.75 -14.17
N SER A 137 8.04 -16.82 -15.44
CA SER A 137 8.04 -18.07 -16.20
C SER A 137 9.45 -18.58 -16.52
N GLU A 138 10.43 -17.69 -16.66
CA GLU A 138 11.84 -18.02 -16.89
C GLU A 138 12.53 -18.49 -15.60
N VAL A 139 12.17 -17.92 -14.44
CA VAL A 139 12.66 -18.38 -13.13
C VAL A 139 12.15 -19.77 -12.80
N SER A 140 10.89 -20.09 -13.14
CA SER A 140 10.27 -21.40 -12.86
C SER A 140 10.80 -22.55 -13.75
N ARG A 141 11.61 -22.24 -14.76
CA ARG A 141 12.19 -23.21 -15.71
C ARG A 141 13.67 -23.51 -15.42
N LYS A 142 14.27 -22.86 -14.42
CA LYS A 142 15.64 -23.11 -13.95
C LYS A 142 15.61 -23.87 -12.64
#